data_AF-A0A4Q5VGL2-F1
#
_entry.id   AF-A0A4Q5VGL2-F1
#
_cell.length_a   1.000
_cell.length_b   1.000
_cell.length_c   1.000
_cell.angle_alpha   90.00
_cell.angle_beta   90.00
_cell.angle_gamma   90.00
#
_symmetry.space_group_name_H-M   'P 1'
#
loop_
_entity.id
_entity.type
_entity.pdbx_description
1 polymer ?
#
loop_
_entity_poly.entity_id
_entity_poly.type
_entity_poly.pdbx_seq_one_letter_code
_entity_poly.pdbx_strand_id
1 'polypeptide(L)'
;MSNEPELNPPLISDPQFAEIKFFSPNSRINRLRYWAHSMLMTIPFYIALGLSAFLAIQVSLFFWGIAAIAYVAMIVFGFVVIIQRLHDLDKSGWLSLLILVPVANIVLLVLLVFFKGTEGSNKYGLPPPPNKTWHWILGLGVPIIFALLGILAALFVAIPAYDAYGLGTQQEDIQSFDAQNDAESDLLQEAPAEEDVMGEESADDEESLEEDDVIDDAQEEITAESEEVPDPDTIK
;
A
#
# COMPACT_ATOMS: atom_id res chain seq x y z
N MET A 1 -11.54 -14.90 81.17
CA MET A 1 -12.24 -14.56 79.93
C MET A 1 -11.19 -13.98 78.99
N SER A 2 -10.64 -14.83 78.14
CA SER A 2 -9.64 -14.44 77.14
C SER A 2 -10.35 -13.63 76.05
N ASN A 3 -10.00 -12.36 75.93
CA ASN A 3 -10.37 -11.55 74.77
C ASN A 3 -9.59 -12.09 73.57
N GLU A 4 -10.26 -12.81 72.68
CA GLU A 4 -9.71 -13.10 71.36
C GLU A 4 -9.66 -11.79 70.55
N PRO A 5 -8.57 -11.52 69.81
CA PRO A 5 -8.54 -10.39 68.89
C PRO A 5 -9.51 -10.66 67.75
N GLU A 6 -10.43 -9.73 67.48
CA GLU A 6 -11.27 -9.76 66.28
C GLU A 6 -10.38 -9.95 65.05
N LEU A 7 -10.51 -11.13 64.43
CA LEU A 7 -9.88 -11.45 63.17
C LEU A 7 -10.51 -10.53 62.12
N ASN A 8 -9.81 -9.44 61.83
CA ASN A 8 -10.17 -8.49 60.78
C ASN A 8 -10.43 -9.31 59.50
N PRO A 9 -11.65 -9.28 58.92
CA PRO A 9 -11.93 -10.08 57.74
C PRO A 9 -10.91 -9.74 56.65
N PRO A 10 -10.50 -10.72 55.81
CA PRO A 10 -9.53 -10.48 54.76
C PRO A 10 -10.04 -9.28 53.95
N LEU A 11 -9.21 -8.24 53.85
CA LEU A 11 -9.52 -7.04 53.09
C LEU A 11 -9.90 -7.50 51.68
N ILE A 12 -11.19 -7.48 51.36
CA ILE A 12 -11.66 -7.62 49.99
C ILE A 12 -11.09 -6.39 49.30
N SER A 13 -9.96 -6.56 48.61
CA SER A 13 -9.33 -5.48 47.87
C SER A 13 -10.32 -5.07 46.80
N ASP A 14 -10.89 -3.86 46.92
CA ASP A 14 -11.76 -3.32 45.89
C ASP A 14 -11.09 -3.50 44.51
N PRO A 15 -11.82 -3.98 43.50
CA PRO A 15 -11.23 -4.24 42.19
C PRO A 15 -10.58 -2.96 41.67
N GLN A 16 -9.27 -3.01 41.40
CA GLN A 16 -8.51 -1.84 40.92
C GLN A 16 -8.78 -1.54 39.44
N PHE A 17 -9.30 -2.52 38.69
CA PHE A 17 -9.56 -2.44 37.26
C PHE A 17 -10.96 -2.95 36.93
N ALA A 18 -11.57 -2.36 35.90
CA ALA A 18 -12.85 -2.83 35.38
C ALA A 18 -12.70 -4.17 34.63
N GLU A 19 -13.72 -5.02 34.73
CA GLU A 19 -13.88 -6.17 33.85
C GLU A 19 -14.18 -5.70 32.41
N ILE A 20 -13.51 -6.29 31.42
CA ILE A 20 -13.75 -5.95 30.02
C ILE A 20 -14.93 -6.76 29.49
N LYS A 21 -15.99 -6.05 29.08
CA LYS A 21 -17.20 -6.63 28.50
C LYS A 21 -17.31 -6.23 27.03
N PHE A 22 -16.74 -7.02 26.14
CA PHE A 22 -16.58 -6.65 24.72
C PHE A 22 -17.88 -6.35 23.98
N PHE A 23 -18.97 -7.04 24.32
CA PHE A 23 -20.28 -6.85 23.68
C PHE A 23 -21.18 -5.83 24.42
N SER A 24 -20.69 -5.21 25.48
CA SER A 24 -21.46 -4.23 26.26
C SER A 24 -20.92 -2.82 26.06
N PRO A 25 -21.76 -1.82 25.78
CA PRO A 25 -21.31 -0.43 25.71
C PRO A 25 -20.88 0.13 27.08
N ASN A 26 -21.29 -0.51 28.19
CA ASN A 26 -21.04 -0.04 29.56
C ASN A 26 -19.63 -0.40 30.08
N SER A 27 -18.66 -0.60 29.20
CA SER A 27 -17.27 -0.89 29.55
C SER A 27 -16.35 0.23 29.05
N ARG A 28 -15.07 0.17 29.44
CA ARG A 28 -14.02 1.12 29.03
C ARG A 28 -12.90 0.35 28.35
N ILE A 29 -12.37 0.89 27.26
CA ILE A 29 -11.18 0.34 26.60
C ILE A 29 -10.15 1.43 26.29
N ASN A 30 -8.89 1.11 26.53
CA ASN A 30 -7.80 2.03 26.21
C ASN A 30 -7.48 2.04 24.71
N ARG A 31 -6.71 3.04 24.27
CA ARG A 31 -6.38 3.27 22.85
C ARG A 31 -5.75 2.07 22.13
N LEU A 32 -4.85 1.33 22.78
CA LEU A 32 -4.17 0.21 22.14
C LEU A 32 -5.12 -0.99 21.99
N ARG A 33 -5.94 -1.26 23.01
CA ARG A 33 -7.01 -2.28 22.91
C ARG A 33 -8.00 -1.91 21.83
N TYR A 34 -8.46 -0.66 21.80
CA TYR A 34 -9.32 -0.15 20.73
C TYR A 34 -8.70 -0.45 19.36
N TRP A 35 -7.44 -0.07 19.15
CA TRP A 35 -6.75 -0.28 17.88
C TRP A 35 -6.56 -1.77 17.53
N ALA A 36 -6.15 -2.60 18.48
CA ALA A 36 -6.01 -4.04 18.28
C ALA A 36 -7.34 -4.71 17.89
N HIS A 37 -8.45 -4.31 18.51
CA HIS A 37 -9.78 -4.85 18.17
C HIS A 37 -10.26 -4.33 16.81
N SER A 38 -9.97 -3.07 16.46
CA SER A 38 -10.23 -2.55 15.11
C SER A 38 -9.50 -3.35 14.04
N MET A 39 -8.22 -3.68 14.25
CA MET A 39 -7.45 -4.51 13.32
C MET A 39 -7.99 -5.94 13.26
N LEU A 40 -8.34 -6.55 14.40
CA LEU A 40 -8.93 -7.89 14.44
C LEU A 40 -10.24 -7.96 13.63
N MET A 41 -11.06 -6.92 13.70
CA MET A 41 -12.32 -6.82 12.96
C MET A 41 -12.12 -6.74 11.45
N THR A 42 -11.00 -6.19 10.96
CA THR A 42 -10.72 -6.13 9.51
C THR A 42 -10.34 -7.47 8.88
N ILE A 43 -9.80 -8.42 9.66
CA ILE A 43 -9.32 -9.71 9.16
C ILE A 43 -10.42 -10.51 8.45
N PRO A 44 -11.59 -10.81 9.06
CA PRO A 44 -12.63 -11.60 8.39
C PRO A 44 -13.15 -10.94 7.11
N PHE A 45 -13.18 -9.60 7.06
CA PHE A 45 -13.57 -8.85 5.87
C PHE A 45 -12.62 -9.10 4.70
N TYR A 46 -11.30 -8.96 4.92
CA TYR A 46 -10.30 -9.19 3.88
C TYR A 46 -10.19 -10.66 3.47
N ILE A 47 -10.35 -11.61 4.42
CA ILE A 47 -10.40 -13.04 4.09
C ILE A 47 -11.59 -13.33 3.16
N ALA A 48 -12.77 -12.81 3.47
CA ALA A 48 -13.95 -12.99 2.64
C ALA A 48 -13.77 -12.41 1.23
N LEU A 49 -13.18 -11.21 1.13
CA LEU A 49 -12.88 -10.55 -0.14
C LEU A 49 -11.82 -11.31 -0.96
N GLY A 50 -10.76 -11.80 -0.31
CA GLY A 50 -9.72 -12.58 -0.97
C GLY A 50 -10.24 -13.93 -1.48
N LEU A 51 -11.04 -14.64 -0.66
CA LEU A 51 -11.64 -15.92 -1.05
C LEU A 51 -12.63 -15.76 -2.22
N SER A 52 -13.46 -14.72 -2.21
CA SER A 52 -14.41 -14.49 -3.30
C SER A 52 -13.71 -14.21 -4.63
N ALA A 53 -12.63 -13.42 -4.60
CA ALA A 53 -11.80 -13.13 -5.76
C ALA A 53 -11.03 -14.37 -6.26
N PHE A 54 -10.38 -15.12 -5.35
CA PHE A 54 -9.56 -16.28 -5.72
C PHE A 54 -10.38 -17.42 -6.32
N LEU A 55 -11.54 -17.71 -5.75
CA LEU A 55 -12.38 -18.82 -6.19
C LEU A 55 -13.37 -18.42 -7.30
N ALA A 56 -13.31 -17.17 -7.78
CA ALA A 56 -14.25 -16.59 -8.75
C ALA A 56 -15.72 -16.95 -8.45
N ILE A 57 -16.08 -17.00 -7.17
CA ILE A 57 -17.34 -17.61 -6.72
C ILE A 57 -18.50 -16.73 -7.17
N GLN A 58 -19.39 -17.29 -7.98
CA GLN A 58 -20.72 -16.74 -8.12
C GLN A 58 -21.53 -17.08 -6.87
N VAL A 59 -21.63 -16.10 -5.97
CA VAL A 59 -22.30 -16.23 -4.68
C VAL A 59 -23.82 -16.10 -4.88
N SER A 60 -24.58 -17.09 -4.40
CA SER A 60 -26.06 -17.03 -4.47
C SER A 60 -26.64 -15.96 -3.55
N LEU A 61 -27.86 -15.50 -3.84
CA LEU A 61 -28.55 -14.49 -3.01
C LEU A 61 -28.68 -14.89 -1.53
N PHE A 62 -28.76 -16.19 -1.24
CA PHE A 62 -28.80 -16.70 0.12
C PHE A 62 -27.53 -16.35 0.91
N PHE A 63 -26.35 -16.59 0.32
CA PHE A 63 -25.07 -16.26 0.94
C PHE A 63 -24.85 -14.75 1.03
N TRP A 64 -25.32 -13.97 0.06
CA TRP A 64 -25.35 -12.50 0.17
C TRP A 64 -26.20 -12.02 1.37
N GLY A 65 -27.33 -12.66 1.64
CA GLY A 65 -28.15 -12.38 2.82
C GLY A 65 -27.39 -12.64 4.13
N ILE A 66 -26.68 -13.77 4.24
CA ILE A 66 -25.85 -14.08 5.41
C ILE A 66 -24.72 -13.06 5.57
N ALA A 67 -24.02 -12.72 4.49
CA ALA A 67 -22.95 -11.74 4.49
C ALA A 67 -23.45 -10.35 4.94
N ALA A 68 -24.65 -9.94 4.50
CA ALA A 68 -25.26 -8.69 4.92
C ALA A 68 -25.57 -8.66 6.43
N ILE A 69 -26.12 -9.74 6.98
CA ILE A 69 -26.40 -9.85 8.43
C ILE A 69 -25.09 -9.80 9.23
N ALA A 70 -24.06 -10.55 8.80
CA ALA A 70 -22.76 -10.54 9.44
C ALA A 70 -22.11 -9.14 9.40
N TYR A 71 -22.26 -8.43 8.27
CA TYR A 71 -21.76 -7.06 8.13
C TYR A 71 -22.47 -6.08 9.06
N VAL A 72 -23.80 -6.17 9.20
CA VAL A 72 -24.55 -5.37 10.17
C VAL A 72 -24.12 -5.67 11.60
N ALA A 73 -23.93 -6.94 11.96
CA ALA A 73 -23.44 -7.31 13.28
C ALA A 73 -22.04 -6.74 13.56
N MET A 74 -21.16 -6.74 12.54
CA MET A 74 -19.84 -6.14 12.61
C MET A 74 -19.90 -4.62 12.81
N ILE A 75 -20.80 -3.92 12.12
CA ILE A 75 -21.06 -2.49 12.32
C ILE A 75 -21.48 -2.22 13.77
N VAL A 76 -22.48 -2.96 14.27
CA VAL A 76 -22.98 -2.80 15.65
C VAL A 76 -21.85 -3.01 16.66
N PHE A 77 -21.05 -4.05 16.48
CA PHE A 77 -19.88 -4.29 17.33
C PHE A 77 -18.84 -3.15 17.23
N GLY A 78 -18.60 -2.62 16.03
CA GLY A 78 -17.74 -1.45 15.81
C GLY A 78 -18.21 -0.23 16.62
N PHE A 79 -19.52 0.06 16.63
CA PHE A 79 -20.09 1.11 17.47
C PHE A 79 -19.87 0.86 18.96
N VAL A 80 -20.07 -0.37 19.44
CA VAL A 80 -19.84 -0.74 20.85
C VAL A 80 -18.39 -0.44 21.26
N VAL A 81 -17.42 -0.82 20.43
CA VAL A 81 -15.99 -0.56 20.67
C VAL A 81 -15.66 0.94 20.69
N ILE A 82 -16.26 1.73 19.78
CA ILE A 82 -16.12 3.20 19.79
C ILE A 82 -16.70 3.81 21.06
N ILE A 83 -17.90 3.36 21.47
CA ILE A 83 -18.56 3.83 22.70
C ILE A 83 -17.69 3.54 23.93
N GLN A 84 -17.16 2.32 24.07
CA GLN A 84 -16.26 1.97 25.17
C GLN A 84 -14.99 2.84 25.19
N ARG A 85 -14.50 3.22 24.01
CA ARG A 85 -13.34 4.11 23.88
C ARG A 85 -13.67 5.56 24.23
N LEU A 86 -14.84 6.05 23.85
CA LEU A 86 -15.35 7.36 24.26
C LEU A 86 -15.57 7.44 25.77
N HIS A 87 -16.08 6.36 26.37
CA HIS A 87 -16.23 6.25 27.82
C HIS A 87 -14.87 6.29 28.53
N ASP A 88 -13.82 5.70 27.95
CA ASP A 88 -12.47 5.83 28.48
C ASP A 88 -11.95 7.27 28.46
N LEU A 89 -12.38 8.09 27.49
CA LEU A 89 -12.08 9.53 27.39
C LEU A 89 -13.01 10.44 28.21
N ASP A 90 -13.88 9.83 29.04
CA ASP A 90 -14.95 10.51 29.78
C ASP A 90 -15.88 11.32 28.87
N LYS A 91 -16.16 10.81 27.67
CA LYS A 91 -17.06 11.43 26.69
C LYS A 91 -18.31 10.58 26.48
N SER A 92 -19.38 11.23 26.05
CA SER A 92 -20.66 10.57 25.74
C SER A 92 -20.52 9.60 24.57
N GLY A 93 -21.06 8.38 24.71
CA GLY A 93 -21.13 7.39 23.64
C GLY A 93 -21.86 7.88 22.38
N TRP A 94 -22.74 8.89 22.51
CA TRP A 94 -23.42 9.52 21.38
C TRP A 94 -22.46 10.14 20.34
N LEU A 95 -21.24 10.53 20.75
CA LEU A 95 -20.22 11.00 19.81
C LEU A 95 -19.79 9.93 18.80
N SER A 96 -20.10 8.65 19.04
CA SER A 96 -19.85 7.56 18.08
C SER A 96 -20.59 7.77 16.76
N LEU A 97 -21.75 8.45 16.76
CA LEU A 97 -22.52 8.74 15.56
C LEU A 97 -21.77 9.66 14.58
N LEU A 98 -20.77 10.40 15.04
CA LEU A 98 -19.92 11.22 14.16
C LEU A 98 -19.16 10.37 13.13
N ILE A 99 -19.04 9.05 13.33
CA ILE A 99 -18.47 8.14 12.33
C ILE A 99 -19.25 8.15 11.01
N LEU A 100 -20.55 8.47 11.05
CA LEU A 100 -21.44 8.50 9.88
C LEU A 100 -21.40 9.84 9.13
N VAL A 101 -20.85 10.89 9.75
CA VAL A 101 -20.79 12.23 9.18
C VAL A 101 -19.41 12.42 8.54
N PRO A 102 -19.31 12.62 7.21
CA PRO A 102 -18.04 12.90 6.55
C PRO A 102 -17.34 14.10 7.20
N VAL A 103 -16.00 14.10 7.22
CA VAL A 103 -15.12 15.08 7.89
C VAL A 103 -15.18 15.03 9.42
N ALA A 104 -16.37 15.01 10.04
CA ALA A 104 -16.49 14.89 11.50
C ALA A 104 -15.94 13.54 12.00
N ASN A 105 -16.06 12.49 11.20
CA ASN A 105 -15.45 11.19 11.46
C ASN A 105 -13.91 11.25 11.57
N ILE A 106 -13.24 12.15 10.84
CA ILE A 106 -11.78 12.35 10.91
C ILE A 106 -11.40 12.91 12.29
N VAL A 107 -12.12 13.93 12.77
CA VAL A 107 -11.89 14.52 14.09
C VAL A 107 -12.12 13.48 15.19
N LEU A 108 -13.19 12.67 15.06
CA LEU A 108 -13.45 11.56 15.98
C LEU A 108 -12.29 10.55 15.95
N LEU A 109 -11.81 10.15 14.77
CA LEU A 109 -10.72 9.18 14.63
C LEU A 109 -9.44 9.68 15.31
N VAL A 110 -9.06 10.94 15.09
CA VAL A 110 -7.91 11.56 15.75
C VAL A 110 -8.07 11.51 17.28
N LEU A 111 -9.27 11.84 17.78
CA LEU A 111 -9.59 11.77 19.21
C LEU A 111 -9.46 10.34 19.76
N LEU A 112 -9.97 9.33 19.05
CA LEU A 112 -9.95 7.94 19.51
C LEU A 112 -8.53 7.33 19.53
N VAL A 113 -7.69 7.68 18.54
CA VAL A 113 -6.36 7.09 18.36
C VAL A 113 -5.31 7.77 19.23
N PHE A 114 -5.26 9.10 19.27
CA PHE A 114 -4.12 9.82 19.84
C PHE A 114 -4.29 10.22 21.31
N PHE A 115 -5.52 10.47 21.78
CA PHE A 115 -5.72 11.01 23.13
C PHE A 115 -5.64 9.91 24.20
N LYS A 116 -5.01 10.21 25.34
CA LYS A 116 -4.96 9.28 26.47
C LYS A 116 -6.33 9.21 27.16
N GLY A 117 -6.71 8.01 27.61
CA GLY A 117 -7.87 7.79 28.48
C GLY A 117 -7.74 8.45 29.85
N THR A 118 -8.84 8.51 30.57
CA THR A 118 -8.95 9.07 31.92
C THR A 118 -8.17 8.21 32.92
N GLU A 119 -7.35 8.84 33.75
CA GLU A 119 -6.64 8.16 34.83
C GLU A 119 -7.59 7.88 35.99
N GLY A 120 -7.54 6.66 36.54
CA GLY A 120 -8.43 6.24 37.62
C GLY A 120 -9.89 6.04 37.19
N SER A 121 -10.80 6.19 38.16
CA SER A 121 -12.24 6.04 37.95
C SER A 121 -12.83 7.26 37.24
N ASN A 122 -13.86 7.03 36.42
CA ASN A 122 -14.67 8.09 35.81
C ASN A 122 -16.16 7.71 35.88
N LYS A 123 -17.05 8.49 35.26
CA LYS A 123 -18.51 8.25 35.30
C LYS A 123 -18.94 6.93 34.64
N TYR A 124 -18.04 6.27 33.92
CA TYR A 124 -18.25 4.98 33.26
C TYR A 124 -17.55 3.82 33.99
N GLY A 125 -17.00 4.06 35.18
CA GLY A 125 -16.44 3.04 36.05
C GLY A 125 -14.91 3.09 36.18
N LEU A 126 -14.35 1.98 36.65
CA LEU A 126 -12.92 1.81 36.93
C LEU A 126 -12.06 1.82 35.66
N PRO A 127 -10.75 2.10 35.77
CA PRO A 127 -9.86 2.11 34.62
C PRO A 127 -9.76 0.73 33.95
N PRO A 128 -9.55 0.66 32.63
CA PRO A 128 -9.34 -0.60 31.93
C PRO A 128 -8.03 -1.27 32.39
N PRO A 129 -7.96 -2.60 32.37
CA PRO A 129 -6.77 -3.33 32.79
C PRO A 129 -5.58 -3.09 31.85
N PRO A 130 -4.35 -3.24 32.34
CA PRO A 130 -3.13 -3.03 31.55
C PRO A 130 -3.08 -3.91 30.31
N ASN A 131 -2.40 -3.42 29.28
CA ASN A 131 -2.32 -4.11 27.99
C ASN A 131 -1.33 -5.27 28.02
N LYS A 132 -1.73 -6.39 27.42
CA LYS A 132 -0.86 -7.54 27.15
C LYS A 132 -0.12 -7.37 25.82
N THR A 133 1.01 -8.06 25.64
CA THR A 133 1.86 -8.00 24.43
C THR A 133 1.12 -8.27 23.12
N TRP A 134 0.16 -9.20 23.12
CA TRP A 134 -0.60 -9.51 21.90
C TRP A 134 -1.38 -8.32 21.33
N HIS A 135 -1.79 -7.35 22.16
CA HIS A 135 -2.46 -6.14 21.65
C HIS A 135 -1.53 -5.29 20.79
N TRP A 136 -0.23 -5.27 21.10
CA TRP A 136 0.76 -4.60 20.26
C TRP A 136 0.97 -5.34 18.95
N ILE A 137 1.06 -6.67 19.01
CA ILE A 137 1.20 -7.52 17.82
C ILE A 137 0.01 -7.32 16.89
N LEU A 138 -1.22 -7.31 17.41
CA LEU A 138 -2.41 -7.07 16.59
C LEU A 138 -2.52 -5.61 16.13
N GLY A 139 -2.29 -4.65 17.02
CA GLY A 139 -2.47 -3.23 16.72
C GLY A 139 -1.45 -2.68 15.74
N LEU A 140 -0.21 -3.20 15.72
CA LEU A 140 0.86 -2.72 14.85
C LEU A 140 1.28 -3.73 13.79
N GLY A 141 1.34 -5.02 14.13
CA GLY A 141 1.79 -6.06 13.19
C GLY A 141 0.81 -6.28 12.04
N VAL A 142 -0.49 -6.40 12.34
CA VAL A 142 -1.53 -6.62 11.33
C VAL A 142 -1.57 -5.51 10.25
N PRO A 143 -1.60 -4.21 10.57
CA PRO A 143 -1.62 -3.17 9.53
C PRO A 143 -0.33 -3.15 8.69
N ILE A 144 0.83 -3.42 9.30
CA ILE A 144 2.10 -3.52 8.56
C ILE A 144 2.05 -4.67 7.57
N ILE A 145 1.59 -5.86 8.00
CA ILE A 145 1.47 -7.03 7.13
C ILE A 145 0.51 -6.73 5.97
N PHE A 146 -0.65 -6.12 6.23
CA PHE A 146 -1.59 -5.76 5.17
C PHE A 146 -1.01 -4.72 4.19
N ALA A 147 -0.29 -3.72 4.68
CA ALA A 147 0.37 -2.75 3.82
C ALA A 147 1.42 -3.41 2.90
N LEU A 148 2.24 -4.31 3.45
CA LEU A 148 3.25 -5.05 2.66
C LEU A 148 2.60 -5.96 1.62
N LEU A 149 1.55 -6.69 1.98
CA LEU A 149 0.80 -7.53 1.04
C LEU A 149 0.14 -6.70 -0.07
N GLY A 150 -0.41 -5.53 0.28
CA GLY A 150 -1.00 -4.60 -0.69
C GLY A 150 0.03 -4.06 -1.68
N ILE A 151 1.23 -3.67 -1.20
CA ILE A 151 2.34 -3.22 -2.06
C ILE A 151 2.78 -4.36 -2.98
N LEU A 152 2.97 -5.57 -2.45
CA LEU A 152 3.37 -6.73 -3.25
C LEU A 152 2.34 -7.06 -4.33
N ALA A 153 1.04 -7.02 -4.00
CA ALA A 153 -0.04 -7.23 -4.96
C ALA A 153 -0.08 -6.13 -6.04
N ALA A 154 0.13 -4.87 -5.66
CA ALA A 154 0.20 -3.77 -6.61
C ALA A 154 1.37 -3.92 -7.59
N LEU A 155 2.56 -4.33 -7.10
CA LEU A 155 3.71 -4.61 -7.96
C LEU A 155 3.44 -5.78 -8.91
N PHE A 156 2.82 -6.85 -8.41
CA PHE A 156 2.45 -8.01 -9.23
C PHE A 156 1.52 -7.64 -10.39
N VAL A 157 0.61 -6.68 -10.20
CA VAL A 157 -0.27 -6.17 -11.26
C VAL A 157 0.43 -5.15 -12.16
N ALA A 158 1.27 -4.28 -11.60
CA ALA A 158 1.89 -3.18 -12.32
C ALA A 158 2.98 -3.63 -13.30
N ILE A 159 3.79 -4.64 -12.95
CA ILE A 159 4.90 -5.12 -13.81
C ILE A 159 4.42 -5.55 -15.21
N PRO A 160 3.48 -6.50 -15.36
CA PRO A 160 3.04 -6.91 -16.70
C PRO A 160 2.30 -5.79 -17.45
N ALA A 161 1.62 -4.89 -16.72
CA ALA A 161 0.97 -3.73 -17.33
C ALA A 161 1.98 -2.72 -17.90
N TYR A 162 3.12 -2.55 -17.23
CA TYR A 162 4.22 -1.72 -17.70
C TYR A 162 4.88 -2.32 -18.94
N ASP A 163 5.12 -3.64 -18.96
CA ASP A 163 5.68 -4.33 -20.13
C ASP A 163 4.76 -4.21 -21.35
N ALA A 164 3.45 -4.36 -21.15
CA ALA A 164 2.45 -4.19 -22.21
C ALA A 164 2.42 -2.76 -22.77
N TYR A 165 2.65 -1.74 -21.94
CA TYR A 165 2.71 -0.35 -22.39
C TYR A 165 3.90 -0.10 -23.33
N GLY A 166 5.10 -0.60 -22.98
CA GLY A 166 6.30 -0.40 -23.81
C GLY A 166 6.29 -1.15 -25.16
N LEU A 167 5.53 -2.25 -25.26
CA LEU A 167 5.32 -2.95 -26.53
C LEU A 167 4.36 -2.18 -27.46
N GLY A 168 3.32 -1.56 -26.90
CA GLY A 168 2.37 -0.77 -27.68
C GLY A 168 3.03 0.43 -28.35
N THR A 169 3.88 1.17 -27.64
CA THR A 169 4.58 2.34 -28.19
C THR A 169 5.56 1.95 -29.30
N GLN A 170 6.32 0.87 -29.14
CA GLN A 170 7.22 0.37 -30.20
C GLN A 170 6.45 -0.04 -31.45
N GLN A 171 5.27 -0.64 -31.30
CA GLN A 171 4.46 -1.04 -32.44
C GLN A 171 3.89 0.18 -33.19
N GLU A 172 3.51 1.24 -32.48
CA GLU A 172 3.12 2.52 -33.08
C GLU A 172 4.28 3.18 -33.82
N ASP A 173 5.48 3.17 -33.24
CA ASP A 173 6.69 3.72 -33.88
C ASP A 173 7.02 2.96 -35.17
N ILE A 174 7.01 1.62 -35.14
CA ILE A 174 7.27 0.78 -36.33
C ILE A 174 6.23 1.06 -37.42
N GLN A 175 4.94 1.13 -37.07
CA GLN A 175 3.89 1.42 -38.04
C GLN A 175 4.01 2.82 -38.64
N SER A 176 4.44 3.81 -37.84
CA SER A 176 4.67 5.17 -38.33
C SER A 176 5.87 5.25 -39.27
N PHE A 177 6.93 4.49 -38.98
CA PHE A 177 8.11 4.38 -39.82
C PHE A 177 7.79 3.69 -41.15
N ASP A 178 7.09 2.56 -41.12
CA ASP A 178 6.65 1.84 -42.32
C ASP A 178 5.74 2.74 -43.18
N ALA A 179 4.78 3.44 -42.56
CA ALA A 179 3.89 4.36 -43.28
C ALA A 179 4.61 5.56 -43.91
N GLN A 180 5.68 6.07 -43.28
CA GLN A 180 6.52 7.11 -43.87
C GLN A 180 7.32 6.59 -45.05
N ASN A 181 7.89 5.39 -44.93
CA ASN A 181 8.72 4.78 -45.96
C ASN A 181 7.90 4.40 -47.21
N ASP A 182 6.68 3.88 -47.00
CA ASP A 182 5.72 3.61 -48.06
C ASP A 182 5.34 4.92 -48.79
N ALA A 183 5.04 5.99 -48.04
CA ALA A 183 4.72 7.30 -48.62
C ALA A 183 5.89 7.93 -49.37
N GLU A 184 7.13 7.77 -48.90
CA GLU A 184 8.34 8.22 -49.60
C GLU A 184 8.55 7.43 -50.89
N SER A 185 8.32 6.12 -50.87
CA SER A 185 8.44 5.26 -52.05
C SER A 185 7.43 5.60 -53.15
N ASP A 186 6.18 5.93 -52.78
CA ASP A 186 5.14 6.38 -53.71
C ASP A 186 5.50 7.72 -54.37
N LEU A 187 6.06 8.66 -53.61
CA LEU A 187 6.51 9.96 -54.13
C LEU A 187 7.68 9.83 -55.11
N LEU A 188 8.62 8.91 -54.85
CA LEU A 188 9.73 8.62 -55.76
C LEU A 188 9.26 7.90 -57.05
N GLN A 189 8.14 7.18 -56.98
CA GLN A 189 7.58 6.46 -58.12
C GLN A 189 6.70 7.34 -59.00
N GLU A 190 6.08 8.39 -58.45
CA GLU A 190 5.34 9.41 -59.19
C GLU A 190 6.22 10.59 -59.69
N ALA A 191 7.48 10.69 -59.25
CA ALA A 191 8.40 11.70 -59.73
C ALA A 191 8.61 11.55 -61.26
N PRO A 192 8.38 12.58 -62.08
CA PRO A 192 8.61 12.49 -63.52
C PRO A 192 10.11 12.24 -63.74
N ALA A 193 10.42 11.22 -64.54
CA ALA A 193 11.80 10.93 -64.94
C ALA A 193 12.42 12.22 -65.49
N GLU A 194 13.45 12.75 -64.80
CA GLU A 194 14.27 13.80 -65.38
C GLU A 194 14.87 13.24 -66.69
N GLU A 195 14.45 13.86 -67.79
CA GLU A 195 14.89 13.53 -69.13
C GLU A 195 16.37 13.90 -69.23
N ASP A 196 17.21 12.87 -69.24
CA ASP A 196 18.67 12.96 -69.38
C ASP A 196 19.00 13.60 -70.74
N VAL A 197 19.21 14.92 -70.74
CA VAL A 197 19.75 15.64 -71.89
C VAL A 197 21.23 15.32 -71.98
N MET A 198 21.51 14.17 -72.60
CA MET A 198 22.84 13.79 -73.07
C MET A 198 23.36 14.82 -74.08
N GLY A 199 24.16 15.76 -73.60
CA GLY A 199 25.01 16.61 -74.42
C GLY A 199 26.35 15.89 -74.68
N GLU A 200 26.60 15.61 -75.95
CA GLU A 200 27.91 15.18 -76.48
C GLU A 200 29.03 16.12 -76.03
N GLU A 201 30.14 15.60 -75.51
CA GLU A 201 31.45 16.11 -75.92
C GLU A 201 32.55 15.05 -75.79
N SER A 202 33.42 15.07 -76.78
CA SER A 202 34.39 14.06 -77.21
C SER A 202 35.69 14.07 -76.41
N ALA A 203 36.25 12.85 -76.30
CA ALA A 203 37.64 12.43 -76.50
C ALA A 203 38.82 13.40 -76.19
N ASP A 204 39.75 12.79 -75.44
CA ASP A 204 41.20 12.98 -75.41
C ASP A 204 41.73 14.27 -74.75
N ASP A 205 42.44 14.11 -73.62
CA ASP A 205 43.88 14.41 -73.60
C ASP A 205 44.54 13.98 -72.28
N GLU A 206 45.83 13.68 -72.43
CA GLU A 206 46.75 13.09 -71.48
C GLU A 206 47.03 13.92 -70.22
N GLU A 207 47.67 13.23 -69.28
CA GLU A 207 48.87 13.68 -68.56
C GLU A 207 48.74 13.91 -67.04
N SER A 208 49.72 13.31 -66.38
CA SER A 208 50.06 13.33 -64.96
C SER A 208 50.10 14.72 -64.31
N LEU A 209 49.88 14.77 -62.99
CA LEU A 209 50.90 15.13 -61.96
C LEU A 209 50.25 15.34 -60.56
N GLU A 210 50.93 14.81 -59.54
CA GLU A 210 51.16 15.35 -58.17
C GLU A 210 49.95 15.47 -57.19
N GLU A 211 49.99 14.74 -56.05
CA GLU A 211 50.31 15.25 -54.68
C GLU A 211 49.27 16.28 -54.19
N ASP A 212 48.59 16.20 -53.03
CA ASP A 212 48.97 15.77 -51.69
C ASP A 212 47.74 15.87 -50.76
N ASP A 213 47.85 15.25 -49.57
CA ASP A 213 47.21 15.58 -48.28
C ASP A 213 45.65 15.48 -48.17
N VAL A 214 45.03 14.84 -47.16
CA VAL A 214 45.20 15.02 -45.71
C VAL A 214 44.62 13.80 -44.96
N ILE A 215 45.52 13.10 -44.25
CA ILE A 215 45.44 12.64 -42.85
C ILE A 215 44.08 12.12 -42.32
N ASP A 216 44.03 10.78 -42.22
CA ASP A 216 43.28 10.02 -41.21
C ASP A 216 44.16 9.95 -39.96
N ASP A 217 43.80 10.64 -38.87
CA ASP A 217 44.42 10.45 -37.56
C ASP A 217 43.39 10.70 -36.46
N ALA A 218 43.13 9.65 -35.68
CA ALA A 218 43.20 9.63 -34.22
C ALA A 218 42.15 8.66 -33.63
N GLN A 219 42.42 7.36 -33.78
CA GLN A 219 42.10 6.39 -32.72
C GLN A 219 43.30 6.26 -31.80
N GLU A 220 43.37 7.07 -30.74
CA GLU A 220 44.07 6.72 -29.50
C GLU A 220 43.79 7.79 -28.44
N GLU A 221 42.82 7.56 -27.55
CA GLU A 221 42.92 8.11 -26.19
C GLU A 221 42.10 7.28 -25.19
N ILE A 222 42.83 6.79 -24.18
CA ILE A 222 42.41 6.52 -22.81
C ILE A 222 41.89 5.10 -22.52
N THR A 223 42.83 4.17 -22.52
CA THR A 223 43.03 3.25 -21.39
C THR A 223 43.87 3.96 -20.31
N ALA A 224 43.24 4.45 -19.24
CA ALA A 224 43.91 4.70 -17.96
C ALA A 224 42.89 4.95 -16.83
N GLU A 225 42.32 3.89 -16.25
CA GLU A 225 42.17 3.82 -14.79
C GLU A 225 41.86 2.38 -14.37
N SER A 226 42.86 1.74 -13.78
CA SER A 226 42.76 0.51 -13.00
C SER A 226 42.86 0.84 -11.52
N GLU A 227 42.39 -0.10 -10.69
CA GLU A 227 42.32 -0.12 -9.21
C GLU A 227 40.94 0.35 -8.71
N GLU A 228 40.14 -0.46 -8.01
CA GLU A 228 40.52 -1.28 -6.86
C GLU A 228 39.44 -2.38 -6.65
N VAL A 229 39.84 -3.65 -6.58
CA VAL A 229 38.99 -4.81 -6.23
C VAL A 229 39.39 -5.28 -4.83
N PRO A 230 38.50 -5.31 -3.82
CA PRO A 230 38.86 -5.83 -2.52
C PRO A 230 38.76 -7.36 -2.46
N ASP A 231 39.83 -7.95 -1.91
CA ASP A 231 40.16 -9.36 -1.71
C ASP A 231 39.13 -10.15 -0.86
N PRO A 232 38.67 -11.35 -1.29
CA PRO A 232 37.73 -12.16 -0.53
C PRO A 232 38.45 -13.21 0.32
N ASP A 233 39.20 -12.82 1.35
CA ASP A 233 39.62 -13.76 2.41
C ASP A 233 39.92 -13.06 3.74
N THR A 234 38.88 -12.84 4.55
CA THR A 234 39.03 -12.61 5.99
C THR A 234 37.81 -13.12 6.75
N ILE A 235 37.70 -14.45 6.86
CA ILE A 235 36.83 -15.12 7.84
C ILE A 235 37.71 -15.93 8.80
N LYS A 236 37.90 -15.38 10.00
CA LYS A 236 38.08 -16.12 11.26
C LYS A 236 37.35 -15.39 12.37
#